data_AF-A0A8I2YSV3-F1
#
_entry.id   AF-A0A8I2YSV3-F1
#
_cell.length_a   1.000
_cell.length_b   1.000
_cell.length_c   1.000
_cell.angle_alpha   90.00
_cell.angle_beta   90.00
_cell.angle_gamma   90.00
#
_symmetry.space_group_name_H-M   'P 1'
#
loop_
_entity.id
_entity.type
_entity.pdbx_description
1 polymer ?
#
loop_
_entity_poly.entity_id
_entity_poly.type
_entity_poly.pdbx_seq_one_letter_code
_entity_poly.pdbx_strand_id
1 'polypeptide(L)'
;MMMVLNPAVQEKAQVEIDRDRLPTMDDRPLLPFIDAIFRETLRYSPAEARLRLLIPLNHVAVPHIAVDDDVYRGFRIPKGQWHTTKPGTPDPHSFIPERFLNDDGSLKPKTPNTSHLDSVDVSA
;
A
#
# COMPACT_ATOMS: atom_id res chain seq x y z
N MET A 1 12.48 -0.80 -11.50
CA MET A 1 13.47 -1.90 -11.37
C MET A 1 12.89 -3.20 -10.84
N MET A 2 11.72 -3.21 -10.18
CA MET A 2 11.18 -4.43 -9.52
C MET A 2 10.80 -5.56 -10.48
N MET A 3 10.34 -5.27 -11.70
CA MET A 3 10.04 -6.30 -12.70
C MET A 3 11.31 -7.03 -13.17
N VAL A 4 12.42 -6.32 -13.35
CA VAL A 4 13.72 -6.91 -13.75
C VAL A 4 14.26 -7.84 -12.68
N LEU A 5 14.04 -7.52 -11.40
CA LEU A 5 14.49 -8.35 -10.26
C LEU A 5 13.55 -9.54 -9.99
N ASN A 6 12.33 -9.54 -10.56
CA ASN A 6 11.31 -10.56 -10.34
C ASN A 6 10.75 -11.05 -11.68
N PRO A 7 11.51 -11.84 -12.46
CA PRO A 7 11.11 -12.25 -13.81
C PRO A 7 9.80 -13.04 -13.83
N ALA A 8 9.50 -13.84 -12.82
CA ALA A 8 8.21 -14.54 -12.70
C ALA A 8 7.00 -13.58 -12.60
N VAL A 9 7.17 -12.45 -11.92
CA VAL A 9 6.14 -11.41 -11.85
C VAL A 9 5.99 -10.72 -13.20
N GLN A 10 7.11 -10.46 -13.89
CA GLN A 10 7.09 -9.86 -15.22
C GLN A 10 6.39 -10.77 -16.24
N GLU A 11 6.65 -12.07 -16.22
CA GLU A 11 6.00 -13.04 -17.11
C GLU A 11 4.49 -13.06 -16.90
N LYS A 12 4.03 -13.13 -15.65
CA LYS A 12 2.61 -13.08 -15.31
C LYS A 12 1.94 -11.76 -15.73
N ALA A 13 2.66 -10.64 -15.60
CA ALA A 13 2.19 -9.34 -16.06
C ALA A 13 2.06 -9.28 -17.60
N GLN A 14 3.02 -9.88 -18.30
CA GLN A 14 3.00 -9.97 -19.76
C GLN A 14 1.77 -10.77 -20.22
N VAL A 15 1.48 -11.92 -19.61
CA VAL A 15 0.31 -12.75 -19.95
C VAL A 15 -1.02 -11.97 -19.80
N GLU A 16 -1.14 -11.09 -18.82
CA GLU A 16 -2.36 -10.30 -18.62
C GLU A 16 -2.53 -9.18 -19.68
N ILE A 17 -1.41 -8.64 -20.16
CA ILE A 17 -1.37 -7.55 -21.15
C ILE A 17 -1.39 -8.07 -22.59
N ASP A 18 -0.91 -9.28 -22.84
CA ASP A 18 -0.65 -9.80 -24.18
C ASP A 18 -1.95 -9.95 -24.97
N ARG A 19 -2.17 -9.01 -25.89
CA ARG A 19 -3.35 -8.91 -26.75
C ARG A 19 -2.89 -8.40 -28.12
N ASP A 20 -3.70 -8.65 -29.16
CA ASP A 20 -3.42 -8.23 -30.55
C ASP A 20 -3.36 -6.70 -30.77
N ARG A 21 -3.50 -5.90 -29.70
CA ARG A 21 -3.44 -4.44 -29.71
C ARG A 21 -2.78 -3.91 -28.44
N LEU A 22 -2.27 -2.69 -28.53
CA LEU A 22 -1.75 -1.98 -27.36
C LEU A 22 -2.85 -1.71 -26.32
N PRO A 23 -2.55 -1.82 -25.01
CA PRO A 23 -3.51 -1.49 -23.95
C PRO A 23 -3.92 -0.03 -23.98
N THR A 24 -5.18 0.22 -23.63
CA THR A 24 -5.75 1.55 -23.44
C THR A 24 -6.17 1.73 -21.98
N MET A 25 -6.48 2.96 -21.56
CA MET A 25 -6.95 3.21 -20.19
C MET A 25 -8.26 2.50 -19.86
N ASP A 26 -9.09 2.25 -20.88
CA ASP A 26 -10.36 1.55 -20.73
C ASP A 26 -10.18 0.07 -20.38
N ASP A 27 -9.00 -0.49 -20.65
CA ASP A 27 -8.66 -1.88 -20.32
C ASP A 27 -8.29 -2.06 -18.84
N ARG A 28 -8.09 -0.97 -18.09
CA ARG A 28 -7.64 -1.03 -16.69
C ARG A 28 -8.48 -1.95 -15.78
N PRO A 29 -9.83 -1.98 -15.86
CA PRO A 29 -10.63 -2.91 -15.05
C PRO A 29 -10.37 -4.39 -15.37
N LEU A 30 -9.82 -4.69 -16.56
CA LEU A 30 -9.46 -6.02 -17.02
C LEU A 30 -8.00 -6.39 -16.72
N LEU A 31 -7.25 -5.52 -16.03
CA LEU A 31 -5.83 -5.68 -15.69
C LEU A 31 -5.60 -5.62 -14.17
N PRO A 32 -6.30 -6.43 -13.36
CA PRO A 32 -6.16 -6.42 -11.90
C PRO A 32 -4.73 -6.71 -11.42
N PHE A 33 -3.96 -7.57 -12.10
CA PHE A 33 -2.61 -7.91 -11.67
C PHE A 33 -1.61 -6.79 -11.98
N ILE A 34 -1.78 -6.03 -13.07
CA ILE A 34 -1.03 -4.77 -13.30
C ILE A 34 -1.29 -3.75 -12.19
N ASP A 35 -2.54 -3.55 -11.80
CA ASP A 35 -2.87 -2.64 -10.69
C ASP A 35 -2.30 -3.15 -9.35
N ALA A 36 -2.23 -4.47 -9.16
CA ALA A 36 -1.58 -5.08 -8.00
C ALA A 36 -0.06 -4.83 -7.99
N ILE A 37 0.62 -4.95 -9.13
CA ILE A 37 2.05 -4.62 -9.29
C ILE A 37 2.30 -3.14 -9.02
N PHE A 38 1.43 -2.27 -9.50
CA PHE A 38 1.53 -0.83 -9.24
C PHE A 38 1.45 -0.53 -7.74
N ARG A 39 0.46 -1.10 -7.04
CA ARG A 39 0.31 -0.95 -5.59
C ARG A 39 1.48 -1.53 -4.82
N GLU A 40 2.00 -2.68 -5.23
CA GLU A 40 3.17 -3.30 -4.60
C GLU A 40 4.43 -2.49 -4.85
N THR A 41 4.58 -1.88 -6.03
CA THR A 41 5.69 -0.98 -6.31
C THR A 41 5.65 0.25 -5.40
N LEU A 42 4.48 0.85 -5.19
CA LEU A 42 4.32 1.97 -4.26
C LEU A 42 4.60 1.59 -2.81
N ARG A 43 4.19 0.38 -2.39
CA ARG A 43 4.50 -0.15 -1.07
C ARG A 43 6.00 -0.41 -0.88
N TYR A 44 6.65 -0.99 -1.89
CA TYR A 44 8.04 -1.44 -1.84
C TYR A 44 9.06 -0.32 -2.05
N SER A 45 8.69 0.75 -2.76
CA SER A 45 9.53 1.94 -3.03
C SER A 45 10.04 2.62 -1.74
N PRO A 46 11.11 3.44 -1.79
CA PRO A 46 12.52 3.16 -1.46
C PRO A 46 12.77 2.69 -0.01
N ALA A 47 11.72 2.37 0.72
CA ALA A 47 11.74 2.09 2.14
C ALA A 47 12.20 0.67 2.51
N GLU A 48 11.93 -0.27 1.62
CA GLU A 48 12.27 -1.68 1.73
C GLU A 48 13.51 -2.02 0.90
N ALA A 49 13.68 -1.34 -0.24
CA ALA A 49 14.92 -1.41 -1.00
C ALA A 49 16.06 -0.82 -0.16
N ARG A 50 17.24 -1.45 -0.26
CA ARG A 50 18.52 -1.23 0.45
C ARG A 50 19.07 0.22 0.51
N LEU A 51 18.29 1.21 0.06
CA LEU A 51 18.50 2.65 0.11
C LEU A 51 17.94 3.34 1.38
N ARG A 52 17.76 2.59 2.48
CA ARG A 52 17.44 3.16 3.82
C ARG A 52 18.44 4.22 4.32
N LEU A 53 19.58 4.36 3.66
CA LEU A 53 20.67 5.24 4.08
C LEU A 53 20.66 6.65 3.45
N LEU A 54 19.86 6.92 2.41
CA LEU A 54 20.03 8.18 1.65
C LEU A 54 18.88 9.19 1.76
N ILE A 55 17.70 8.82 2.29
CA ILE A 55 16.56 9.74 2.34
C ILE A 55 15.79 9.55 3.66
N PRO A 56 15.94 10.44 4.66
CA PRO A 56 15.18 10.36 5.91
C PRO A 56 13.71 10.81 5.79
N LEU A 57 13.25 11.24 4.61
CA LEU A 57 12.02 12.03 4.45
C LEU A 57 10.88 11.36 3.65
N ASN A 58 11.16 10.35 2.84
CA ASN A 58 10.16 9.64 2.04
C ASN A 58 9.39 8.56 2.84
N HIS A 59 9.73 8.38 4.11
CA HIS A 59 9.10 7.38 4.98
C HIS A 59 8.01 7.94 5.88
N VAL A 60 7.82 9.25 5.90
CA VAL A 60 6.76 9.85 6.70
C VAL A 60 5.85 10.61 5.75
N ALA A 61 4.60 10.18 5.66
CA ALA A 61 3.54 11.09 5.22
C ALA A 61 3.69 12.39 6.01
N VAL A 62 3.38 13.55 5.42
CA VAL A 62 3.60 14.87 6.03
C VAL A 62 3.29 14.80 7.54
N PRO A 63 4.24 15.16 8.42
CA PRO A 63 4.06 15.03 9.86
C PRO A 63 2.75 15.67 10.31
N HIS A 64 1.87 14.88 10.95
CA HIS A 64 0.65 15.41 11.56
C HIS A 64 0.93 15.71 13.02
N ILE A 65 0.52 16.89 13.47
CA ILE A 65 0.65 17.34 14.85
C ILE A 65 -0.73 17.28 15.51
N ALA A 66 -0.80 16.70 16.70
CA ALA A 66 -2.03 16.71 17.50
C ALA A 66 -2.37 18.15 17.91
N VAL A 67 -3.54 18.64 17.47
CA VAL A 67 -4.00 20.00 17.78
C VAL A 67 -4.44 20.11 19.24
N ASP A 68 -4.90 19.00 19.84
CA ASP A 68 -5.29 18.86 21.24
C ASP A 68 -4.92 17.45 21.77
N ASP A 69 -5.08 17.23 23.08
CA ASP A 69 -4.86 15.93 23.71
C ASP A 69 -5.91 14.91 23.24
N ASP A 70 -5.48 13.73 22.79
CA ASP A 70 -6.34 12.66 22.30
C ASP A 70 -5.90 11.28 22.85
N VAL A 71 -6.74 10.26 22.73
CA VAL A 71 -6.42 8.87 23.09
C VAL A 71 -6.69 7.97 21.88
N TYR A 72 -5.61 7.47 21.26
CA TYR A 72 -5.70 6.56 20.13
C TYR A 72 -5.29 5.14 20.54
N ARG A 73 -6.19 4.17 20.37
CA ARG A 73 -5.96 2.73 20.71
C ARG A 73 -5.46 2.52 22.15
N GLY A 74 -5.94 3.32 23.10
CA GLY A 74 -5.51 3.27 24.50
C GLY A 74 -4.20 4.01 24.82
N PHE A 75 -3.55 4.63 23.82
CA PHE A 75 -2.38 5.47 24.01
C PHE A 75 -2.77 6.95 24.02
N ARG A 76 -2.35 7.68 25.05
CA ARG A 76 -2.52 9.13 25.12
C ARG A 76 -1.56 9.81 24.14
N ILE A 77 -2.10 10.67 23.27
CA ILE A 77 -1.40 11.54 22.34
C ILE A 77 -1.57 12.98 22.83
N PRO A 78 -0.57 13.57 23.50
CA PRO A 78 -0.62 14.96 23.93
C PRO A 78 -0.65 15.95 22.75
N LYS A 79 -1.25 17.12 22.99
CA LYS A 79 -1.17 18.28 22.10
C LYS A 79 0.29 18.57 21.73
N GLY A 80 0.54 18.82 20.45
CA GLY A 80 1.87 19.12 19.92
C GLY A 80 2.76 17.90 19.64
N GLN A 81 2.31 16.68 19.95
CA GLN A 81 3.05 15.46 19.59
C GLN A 81 2.81 15.06 18.14
N TRP A 82 3.88 14.54 17.52
CA TRP A 82 3.84 13.91 16.21
C TRP A 82 3.61 12.41 16.39
N HIS A 83 2.61 11.88 15.68
CA HIS A 83 2.35 10.44 15.64
C HIS A 83 2.43 9.93 14.20
N THR A 84 3.00 8.74 14.03
CA THR A 84 2.88 7.97 12.80
C THR A 84 2.46 6.55 13.13
N THR A 85 1.40 6.08 12.50
CA THR A 85 0.99 4.68 12.58
C THR A 85 1.29 4.03 11.24
N LYS A 86 2.22 3.08 11.20
CA LYS A 86 2.38 2.19 10.06
C LYS A 86 1.84 0.82 10.44
N PRO A 87 0.81 0.30 9.75
CA PRO A 87 0.42 -1.10 9.89
C PRO A 87 1.61 -2.00 9.52
N GLY A 88 1.88 -3.02 10.33
CA GLY A 88 2.84 -4.06 9.95
C GLY A 88 2.32 -4.81 8.73
N THR A 89 3.13 -4.91 7.67
CA THR A 89 2.82 -5.74 6.51
C THR A 89 3.55 -7.08 6.66
N PRO A 90 2.88 -8.23 6.52
CA PRO A 90 3.55 -9.52 6.50
C PRO A 90 4.53 -9.63 5.33
N ASP A 91 5.73 -10.14 5.63
CA ASP A 91 6.86 -10.24 4.72
C ASP A 91 7.13 -8.94 3.92
N PRO A 92 7.59 -7.89 4.62
CA PRO A 92 7.70 -6.55 4.03
C PRO A 92 8.80 -6.46 2.97
N HIS A 93 9.84 -7.29 3.11
CA HIS A 93 11.05 -7.28 2.27
C HIS A 93 10.89 -8.04 0.95
N SER A 94 9.86 -8.85 0.82
CA SER A 94 9.53 -9.56 -0.42
C SER A 94 8.57 -8.76 -1.29
N PHE A 95 8.83 -8.76 -2.59
CA PHE A 95 7.97 -8.14 -3.60
C PHE A 95 6.90 -9.15 -4.05
N ILE A 96 5.68 -9.02 -3.52
CA ILE A 96 4.57 -9.96 -3.71
C ILE A 96 3.32 -9.18 -4.15
N PRO A 97 3.11 -8.95 -5.45
CA PRO A 97 1.92 -8.26 -5.97
C PRO A 97 0.60 -8.91 -5.55
N GLU A 98 0.59 -10.23 -5.43
CA GLU A 98 -0.58 -11.05 -5.05
C GLU A 98 -1.22 -10.60 -3.73
N ARG A 99 -0.49 -9.90 -2.85
CA ARG A 99 -1.05 -9.39 -1.59
C ARG A 99 -2.24 -8.44 -1.81
N PHE A 100 -2.30 -7.77 -2.96
CA PHE A 100 -3.38 -6.86 -3.34
C PHE A 100 -4.50 -7.54 -4.13
N LEU A 101 -4.40 -8.85 -4.39
CA LEU A 101 -5.44 -9.63 -5.02
C LEU A 101 -6.24 -10.43 -3.99
N ASN A 102 -7.51 -10.64 -4.30
CA ASN A 102 -8.39 -11.61 -3.67
C ASN A 102 -8.17 -13.01 -4.27
N ASP A 103 -8.72 -14.04 -3.64
CA ASP A 103 -8.58 -15.43 -4.10
C ASP A 103 -9.21 -15.67 -5.47
N ASP A 104 -10.17 -14.84 -5.87
CA ASP A 104 -10.82 -14.84 -7.19
C ASP A 104 -10.01 -14.09 -8.27
N GLY A 105 -8.85 -13.53 -7.92
CA GLY A 105 -8.01 -12.72 -8.81
C GLY A 105 -8.48 -11.28 -8.97
N SER A 106 -9.55 -10.85 -8.28
CA SER A 106 -9.98 -9.46 -8.27
C SER A 106 -9.09 -8.60 -7.37
N LEU A 107 -9.04 -7.30 -7.65
CA LEU A 107 -8.23 -6.36 -6.90
C LEU A 107 -8.91 -5.98 -5.56
N LYS A 108 -8.17 -6.05 -4.45
CA LYS A 108 -8.66 -5.63 -3.13
C LYS A 108 -9.11 -4.16 -3.14
N PRO A 109 -10.12 -3.78 -2.35
CA PRO A 109 -10.52 -2.39 -2.21
C PRO A 109 -9.38 -1.54 -1.65
N LYS A 110 -9.29 -0.27 -2.10
CA LYS A 110 -8.21 0.66 -1.71
C LYS A 110 -8.31 1.09 -0.25
N THR A 111 -9.52 1.15 0.29
CA THR A 111 -9.78 1.51 1.69
C THR A 111 -9.83 0.25 2.56
N PRO A 112 -9.18 0.27 3.74
CA PRO A 112 -9.44 -0.74 4.75
C PRO A 112 -10.93 -0.77 5.07
N ASN A 113 -11.48 -1.94 5.36
CA ASN A 113 -12.85 -2.03 5.87
C ASN A 113 -12.92 -1.31 7.22
N THR A 114 -13.52 -0.11 7.25
CA THR A 114 -13.68 0.72 8.45
C THR A 114 -14.92 0.36 9.26
N SER A 115 -15.68 -0.68 8.90
CA SER A 115 -16.91 -1.07 9.61
C SER A 115 -16.71 -1.40 11.10
N HIS A 116 -15.45 -1.59 11.54
CA HIS A 116 -15.10 -1.78 12.94
C HIS A 116 -14.91 -0.46 13.71
N LEU A 117 -14.66 0.66 13.01
CA LEU A 117 -14.48 1.99 13.60
C LEU A 117 -15.82 2.70 13.87
N ASP A 118 -16.90 2.27 13.23
CA ASP A 118 -18.26 2.82 13.44
C ASP A 118 -18.87 2.41 14.80
N SER A 119 -18.17 1.59 15.59
CA SER A 119 -18.59 1.15 16.93
C SER A 119 -17.94 1.95 18.08
N VAL A 120 -17.08 2.91 17.77
CA VAL A 120 -16.50 3.80 18.78
C VAL A 120 -17.45 4.98 18.93
N ASP A 121 -18.28 4.93 19.98
CA ASP A 121 -19.12 6.05 20.41
C ASP A 121 -18.28 7.32 20.48
N VAL A 122 -18.53 8.24 19.56
CA VAL A 122 -18.03 9.61 19.62
C VAL A 122 -18.94 10.37 20.57
N SER A 123 -18.90 10.03 21.86
CA SER A 123 -19.45 10.88 22.90
C SER A 123 -18.40 11.94 23.25
N ALA A 124 -18.53 13.09 22.59
CA ALA A 124 -17.88 14.34 22.97
C ALA A 124 -18.38 14.84 24.33
#